data_AF-A0A836QK99-F1
#
_entry.id   AF-A0A836QK99-F1
#
_cell.length_a   1.000
_cell.length_b   1.000
_cell.length_c   1.000
_cell.angle_alpha   90.00
_cell.angle_beta   90.00
_cell.angle_gamma   90.00
#
_symmetry.space_group_name_H-M   'P 1'
#
loop_
_entity.id
_entity.type
_entity.pdbx_description
1 polymer ?
#
loop_
_entity_poly.entity_id
_entity_poly.type
_entity_poly.pdbx_seq_one_letter_code
_entity_poly.pdbx_strand_id
1 'polypeptide(L)' 'ITIAASLHALAAVPHGEVFEYCMSDSPLRHELTRERFEVKDGYVSVPEGPGLGVTIDEETVENFLVR' A
#
# COMPACT_ATOMS: atom_id res chain seq x y z
N ILE A 1 0.86 -3.26 1.84
CA ILE A 1 -0.25 -3.44 2.82
C ILE A 1 -0.48 -2.22 3.71
N THR A 2 0.49 -1.80 4.53
CA THR A 2 0.31 -0.67 5.48
C THR A 2 -0.11 0.62 4.78
N ILE A 3 0.44 0.90 3.59
CA ILE A 3 0.04 2.06 2.78
C ILE A 3 -1.46 2.05 2.49
N ALA A 4 -2.00 0.93 1.99
CA ALA A 4 -3.42 0.79 1.67
C ALA A 4 -4.32 1.05 2.89
N ALA A 5 -3.98 0.41 4.02
CA ALA A 5 -4.75 0.54 5.25
C ALA A 5 -4.72 1.98 5.79
N SER A 6 -3.54 2.60 5.83
CA SER A 6 -3.38 3.97 6.30
C SER A 6 -4.05 4.98 5.37
N LEU A 7 -4.07 4.74 4.05
CA LEU A 7 -4.77 5.59 3.09
C LEU A 7 -6.29 5.54 3.28
N HIS A 8 -6.85 4.35 3.44
CA HIS A 8 -8.27 4.20 3.77
C HIS A 8 -8.63 4.91 5.08
N ALA A 9 -7.78 4.78 6.10
CA ALA A 9 -7.98 5.48 7.37
C ALA A 9 -7.90 7.01 7.20
N LEU A 10 -6.91 7.53 6.46
CA LEU A 10 -6.75 8.96 6.22
C LEU A 10 -7.92 9.53 5.42
N ALA A 11 -8.37 8.82 4.38
CA ALA A 11 -9.49 9.23 3.53
C ALA A 11 -10.83 9.30 4.27
N ALA A 12 -10.97 8.58 5.38
CA ALA A 12 -12.15 8.64 6.24
C ALA A 12 -12.13 9.85 7.21
N VAL A 13 -11.01 10.56 7.33
CA VAL A 13 -10.85 11.70 8.24
C VAL A 13 -10.99 13.03 7.47
N PRO A 14 -11.89 13.94 7.89
CA PRO A 14 -11.97 15.28 7.30
C PRO A 14 -10.62 16.02 7.44
N HIS A 15 -10.18 16.68 6.36
CA HIS A 15 -8.93 17.45 6.30
C HIS A 15 -7.64 16.61 6.44
N GLY A 16 -7.70 15.30 6.23
CA GLY A 16 -6.53 14.43 6.16
C GLY A 16 -5.80 14.55 4.81
N GLU A 17 -4.82 15.45 4.71
CA GLU A 17 -4.10 15.71 3.43
C GLU A 17 -2.64 15.23 3.43
N VAL A 18 -2.07 14.95 4.60
CA VAL A 18 -0.66 14.54 4.73
C VAL A 18 -0.57 13.04 4.97
N PHE A 19 0.24 12.37 4.16
CA PHE A 19 0.45 10.92 4.22
C PHE A 19 1.94 10.58 4.21
N GLU A 20 2.35 9.69 5.11
CA GLU A 20 3.71 9.17 5.13
C GLU A 20 3.91 8.15 4.00
N TYR A 21 4.81 8.46 3.06
CA TYR A 21 5.16 7.56 1.97
C TYR A 21 6.62 7.11 2.08
N CYS A 22 6.84 5.93 2.67
CA CYS A 22 8.18 5.36 2.81
C CYS A 22 8.81 5.09 1.43
N MET A 23 10.04 5.55 1.17
CA MET A 23 10.76 5.36 -0.10
C MET A 23 11.83 4.25 -0.02
N SER A 24 11.84 3.46 1.05
CA SER A 24 12.80 2.36 1.22
C SER A 24 12.63 1.30 0.12
N ASP A 25 13.76 0.81 -0.39
CA ASP A 25 13.79 -0.29 -1.34
C ASP A 25 13.72 -1.63 -0.62
N SER A 26 12.50 -1.99 -0.19
CA SER A 26 12.21 -3.25 0.49
C SER A 26 11.35 -4.14 -0.41
N PRO A 27 11.75 -5.39 -0.67
CA PRO A 27 10.96 -6.32 -1.49
C PRO A 27 9.53 -6.48 -0.98
N LEU A 28 9.35 -6.59 0.35
CA LEU A 28 8.01 -6.69 0.97
C LEU A 28 7.13 -5.47 0.74
N ARG A 29 7.71 -4.31 0.41
CA ARG A 29 6.96 -3.09 0.10
C ARG A 29 6.48 -3.08 -1.34
N HIS A 30 7.31 -3.53 -2.27
CA HIS A 30 7.09 -3.34 -3.70
C HIS A 30 6.56 -4.60 -4.42
N GLU A 31 6.80 -5.78 -3.85
CA GLU A 31 6.52 -7.08 -4.49
C GLU A 31 5.38 -7.86 -3.79
N LEU A 32 5.12 -7.60 -2.50
CA LEU A 32 4.10 -8.34 -1.74
C LEU A 32 2.66 -8.14 -2.26
N THR A 33 2.37 -7.00 -2.88
CA THR A 33 1.07 -6.73 -3.49
C THR A 33 1.22 -6.52 -4.99
N ARG A 34 0.24 -6.97 -5.77
CA ARG A 34 0.23 -6.79 -7.23
C ARG A 34 0.06 -5.32 -7.63
N GLU A 35 -0.70 -4.58 -6.84
CA GLU A 35 -0.97 -3.17 -7.04
C GLU A 35 0.18 -2.31 -6.50
N ARG A 36 0.47 -1.22 -7.21
CA ARG A 36 1.50 -0.24 -6.85
C ARG A 36 0.86 1.09 -6.51
N PHE A 37 1.39 1.71 -5.47
CA PHE A 37 0.96 3.03 -5.00
C PHE A 37 1.84 4.10 -5.64
N GLU A 38 1.45 4.62 -6.80
CA GLU A 38 2.22 5.68 -7.45
C GLU A 38 1.92 7.04 -6.83
N VAL A 39 2.96 7.85 -6.62
CA VAL A 39 2.82 9.26 -6.26
C VAL A 39 2.75 10.08 -7.54
N LYS A 40 1.62 10.75 -7.77
CA LYS A 40 1.36 11.62 -8.93
C LYS A 40 0.98 13.00 -8.42
N ASP A 41 1.70 14.03 -8.90
CA ASP A 41 1.49 15.43 -8.52
C ASP A 41 1.50 15.67 -6.99
N GLY A 42 2.26 14.88 -6.25
CA GLY A 42 2.36 14.96 -4.78
C GLY A 42 1.28 14.18 -4.02
N TYR A 43 0.39 13.47 -4.72
CA TYR A 43 -0.70 12.69 -4.13
C TYR A 43 -0.59 11.21 -4.46
N VAL A 44 -1.19 10.39 -3.61
CA VAL A 44 -1.36 8.95 -3.83
C VAL A 44 -2.85 8.63 -3.76
N SER A 45 -3.33 7.81 -4.70
CA SER A 45 -4.75 7.46 -4.77
C SER A 45 -5.09 6.36 -3.78
N VAL A 46 -6.30 6.44 -3.22
CA VAL A 46 -6.89 5.38 -2.40
C VAL A 46 -7.34 4.24 -3.32
N PRO A 47 -7.01 2.97 -3.03
CA PRO A 47 -7.52 1.84 -3.81
C PRO A 47 -9.04 1.72 -3.71
N GLU A 48 -9.71 1.49 -4.85
CA GLU A 48 -11.18 1.37 -4.91
C GLU A 48 -11.68 -0.08 -4.90
N GLY A 49 -10.77 -1.06 -4.95
CA GLY A 49 -11.11 -2.47 -4.86
C GLY A 49 -11.69 -2.86 -3.48
N PRO A 50 -12.34 -4.03 -3.37
CA PRO A 50 -12.93 -4.48 -2.12
C PRO A 50 -11.88 -4.64 -1.00
N GLY A 51 -12.31 -4.38 0.24
CA GLY A 51 -11.42 -4.45 1.40
C GLY A 51 -10.32 -3.40 1.35
N LEU A 52 -9.06 -3.83 1.39
CA LEU A 52 -7.92 -2.92 1.24
C LEU A 52 -7.66 -2.51 -0.22
N GLY A 53 -8.36 -3.11 -1.19
CA GLY A 53 -8.17 -2.86 -2.62
C GLY A 53 -6.81 -3.27 -3.16
N VAL A 54 -6.17 -4.27 -2.51
CA VAL A 54 -4.92 -4.88 -2.96
C VAL A 54 -5.00 -6.40 -2.94
N THR A 55 -4.22 -7.03 -3.82
CA THR A 55 -4.11 -8.46 -4.01
C THR A 55 -2.71 -8.92 -3.60
N ILE A 56 -2.63 -9.96 -2.77
CA ILE A 56 -1.36 -10.55 -2.33
C ILE A 56 -0.69 -11.31 -3.47
N ASP A 57 0.63 -11.16 -3.57
CA ASP A 57 1.47 -12.04 -4.35
C ASP A 57 1.96 -13.21 -3.47
N GLU A 58 1.30 -14.36 -3.63
CA GLU A 58 1.60 -15.58 -2.87
C GLU A 58 3.02 -16.11 -3.14
N GLU A 59 3.59 -15.88 -4.32
CA GLU A 59 4.97 -16.29 -4.61
C GLU A 59 5.96 -15.49 -3.75
N THR A 60 5.70 -14.19 -3.57
CA THR A 60 6.50 -13.36 -2.66
C THR A 60 6.34 -13.83 -1.21
N VAL A 61 5.14 -14.22 -0.79
CA VAL A 61 4.92 -14.76 0.57
C VAL A 61 5.75 -16.02 0.80
N GLU A 62 5.75 -16.96 -0.14
CA GLU A 62 6.54 -18.20 -0.04
C GLU A 62 8.05 -17.92 0.09
N ASN A 63 8.57 -16.93 -0.66
CA ASN A 63 9.98 -16.56 -0.66
C ASN A 63 10.46 -15.92 0.65
N PHE A 64 9.57 -15.24 1.39
CA PHE A 64 9.90 -14.52 2.62
C PHE A 64 9.31 -15.17 3.89
N LEU A 65 8.84 -16.41 3.78
CA LEU A 65 8.25 -17.15 4.90
C LEU A 65 9.31 -17.47 5.97
N VAL A 66 9.13 -16.94 7.17
CA VAL A 66 10.00 -17.23 8.32
C VAL A 66 9.58 -18.57 8.93
N ARG A 67 10.56 -19.48 9.13
CA ARG A 67 10.36 -20.81 9.72
C ARG A 67 10.93 -20.89 11.14
#